data_AF-A0A2Z7C3Y1-F1
#
_entry.id   AF-A0A2Z7C3Y1-F1
#
_cell.length_a   1.000
_cell.length_b   1.000
_cell.length_c   1.000
_cell.angle_alpha   90.00
_cell.angle_beta   90.00
_cell.angle_gamma   90.00
#
_symmetry.space_group_name_H-M   'P 1'
#
loop_
_entity.id
_entity.type
_entity.pdbx_description
1 polymer ?
#
loop_
_entity_poly.entity_id
_entity_poly.type
_entity_poly.pdbx_seq_one_letter_code
_entity_poly.pdbx_strand_id
1 'polypeptide(L)'
;YVGNWKFRDSTNNSSKFPDFGKASGNVVLELISSPTKLNGVHYVQGVIIFHDVFDNEHDAGGAQLRVEGVYIWPFRQLRMVASSGKQGEFGQEDDYILSNPYHLLGVFSSQVFQESPREKIWKRKHSPIYKMEKHCNIEIAAQVSGFSSSQDGDYHRYHLEGLMESPSVDDDADCFSPMLLNATSVNIEVYYNKAINYTLMISFLEVLLLIRQMEHSNTQSGAAKVSLQMIAHQAIMDAYLCLLHLTAGILVDGILLGGILVMYEFHRFLRFILLLLHSFWIPQIITNVVRDSRKPLHPHYILGITITRIAIPLYVFGCPHNFMRIEPDKEWCIALTIYMGVQAFILLLQHYFGSRWFIPRQILPEKYCYYRRFDQCPIPSIDCVICMTPIDLGQRTNDCMVTPCDHFFHSICLQRWMDIKMECPTCRRPLPPA
;
A
#
# COMPACT_ATOMS: atom_id res chain seq x y z
N TYR A 1 18.19 -11.87 -0.24
CA TYR A 1 18.13 -12.85 0.87
C TYR A 1 17.66 -12.14 2.14
N VAL A 2 16.96 -12.84 3.02
CA VAL A 2 16.45 -12.31 4.29
C VAL A 2 16.81 -13.28 5.42
N GLY A 3 17.34 -12.76 6.52
CA GLY A 3 17.99 -13.57 7.52
C GLY A 3 18.18 -12.89 8.87
N ASN A 4 18.94 -13.57 9.72
CA ASN A 4 19.34 -13.10 11.04
C ASN A 4 20.87 -13.04 11.13
N TRP A 5 21.37 -12.16 11.99
CA TRP A 5 22.79 -12.06 12.31
C TRP A 5 23.01 -12.15 13.82
N LYS A 6 24.16 -12.66 14.24
CA LYS A 6 24.55 -12.75 15.64
C LYS A 6 26.08 -12.66 15.80
N PHE A 7 26.56 -11.96 16.82
CA PHE A 7 27.98 -12.01 17.17
C PHE A 7 28.37 -13.39 17.70
N ARG A 8 29.55 -13.87 17.31
CA ARG A 8 30.09 -15.15 17.76
C ARG A 8 30.51 -15.12 19.23
N ASP A 9 31.05 -13.99 19.68
CA ASP A 9 31.55 -13.79 21.05
C ASP A 9 30.88 -12.57 21.72
N SER A 10 30.45 -12.73 22.97
CA SER A 10 29.66 -11.74 23.73
C SER A 10 30.48 -10.63 24.40
N THR A 11 31.75 -10.49 24.06
CA THR A 11 32.66 -9.53 24.69
C THR A 11 32.74 -8.27 23.85
N ASN A 12 32.10 -7.20 24.35
CA ASN A 12 32.27 -5.82 23.90
C ASN A 12 33.75 -5.51 23.69
N ASN A 13 34.21 -5.52 22.45
CA ASN A 13 35.47 -4.90 22.07
C ASN A 13 35.19 -3.97 20.89
N SER A 14 35.66 -2.74 21.06
CA SER A 14 35.38 -1.56 20.24
C SER A 14 35.57 -1.84 18.75
N SER A 15 34.49 -1.73 17.98
CA SER A 15 34.60 -1.62 16.53
C SER A 15 34.53 -0.13 16.16
N LYS A 16 35.32 0.28 15.16
CA LYS A 16 35.29 1.65 14.61
C LYS A 16 34.07 1.88 13.68
N PHE A 17 33.20 0.88 13.57
CA PHE A 17 31.93 0.91 12.84
C PHE A 17 30.79 1.30 13.80
N PRO A 18 29.63 1.78 13.31
CA PRO A 18 28.56 2.27 14.18
C PRO A 18 28.22 1.25 15.27
N ASP A 19 28.22 1.72 16.53
CA ASP A 19 28.00 0.91 17.73
C ASP A 19 26.72 0.09 17.60
N PHE A 20 26.84 -1.20 17.28
CA PHE A 20 25.73 -2.13 17.34
C PHE A 20 25.32 -2.29 18.82
N GLY A 21 24.21 -1.69 19.22
CA GLY A 21 23.69 -1.76 20.59
C GLY A 21 23.17 -3.15 20.98
N LYS A 22 22.86 -4.00 19.99
CA LYS A 22 22.30 -5.35 20.20
C LYS A 22 23.27 -6.46 19.75
N ALA A 23 23.21 -7.61 20.43
CA ALA A 23 24.06 -8.77 20.13
C ALA A 23 23.57 -9.65 18.95
N SER A 24 22.34 -9.42 18.48
CA SER A 24 21.69 -10.11 17.37
C SER A 24 20.60 -9.26 16.77
N GLY A 25 20.31 -9.44 15.49
CA GLY A 25 19.23 -8.74 14.80
C GLY A 25 18.86 -9.36 13.46
N ASN A 26 18.07 -8.62 12.67
CA ASN A 26 17.63 -9.03 11.35
C ASN A 26 18.53 -8.42 10.27
N VAL A 27 18.81 -9.18 9.20
CA VAL A 27 19.63 -8.73 8.07
C VAL A 27 18.92 -8.97 6.73
N VAL A 28 19.06 -8.02 5.83
CA VAL A 28 18.56 -8.09 4.45
C VAL A 28 19.75 -7.96 3.52
N LEU A 29 19.93 -8.91 2.62
CA LEU A 29 21.00 -8.87 1.61
C LEU A 29 20.38 -8.72 0.23
N GLU A 30 20.64 -7.61 -0.43
CA GLU A 30 20.24 -7.34 -1.80
C GLU A 30 21.45 -7.55 -2.69
N LEU A 31 21.53 -8.72 -3.34
CA LEU A 31 22.68 -9.15 -4.13
C LEU A 31 22.26 -9.34 -5.60
N ILE A 32 23.03 -8.75 -6.50
CA ILE A 32 22.90 -8.91 -7.95
C ILE A 32 24.12 -9.70 -8.43
N SER A 33 23.86 -10.77 -9.18
CA SER A 33 24.91 -11.62 -9.75
C SER A 33 24.97 -11.44 -11.27
N SER A 34 26.14 -11.13 -11.81
CA SER A 34 26.42 -11.08 -13.24
C SER A 34 27.47 -12.13 -13.65
N PRO A 35 27.30 -12.82 -14.79
CA PRO A 35 28.28 -13.80 -15.25
C PRO A 35 29.57 -13.09 -15.69
N THR A 36 30.73 -13.65 -15.33
CA THR A 36 32.03 -13.16 -15.81
C THR A 36 32.48 -13.93 -17.05
N LYS A 37 33.59 -13.49 -17.70
CA LYS A 37 34.17 -14.26 -18.82
C LYS A 37 34.82 -15.58 -18.37
N LEU A 38 34.98 -15.82 -17.06
CA LEU A 38 35.45 -17.07 -16.52
C LEU A 38 34.27 -18.02 -16.29
N ASN A 39 34.33 -19.20 -16.89
CA ASN A 39 33.31 -20.22 -16.70
C ASN A 39 33.21 -20.62 -15.21
N GLY A 40 31.99 -20.60 -14.67
CA GLY A 40 31.73 -20.95 -13.27
C GLY A 40 31.96 -19.83 -12.26
N VAL A 41 32.31 -18.62 -12.71
CA VAL A 41 32.58 -17.47 -11.82
C VAL A 41 31.58 -16.35 -12.10
N HIS A 42 30.87 -15.94 -11.06
CA HIS A 42 29.90 -14.85 -11.12
C HIS A 42 30.40 -13.68 -10.27
N TYR A 43 30.34 -12.48 -10.82
CA TYR A 43 30.57 -11.25 -10.06
C TYR A 43 29.30 -10.93 -9.30
N VAL A 44 29.43 -10.61 -8.02
CA VAL A 44 28.31 -10.33 -7.12
C VAL A 44 28.52 -8.95 -6.53
N GLN A 45 27.54 -8.08 -6.68
CA GLN A 45 27.53 -6.74 -6.08
C GLN A 45 26.22 -6.52 -5.36
N GLY A 46 26.22 -5.69 -4.33
CA GLY A 46 25.00 -5.43 -3.59
C GLY A 46 25.16 -4.64 -2.31
N VAL A 47 24.13 -4.76 -1.48
CA VAL A 47 24.02 -4.05 -0.21
C VAL A 47 23.55 -5.02 0.87
N ILE A 48 24.15 -4.90 2.05
CA ILE A 48 23.69 -5.56 3.28
C ILE A 48 23.10 -4.50 4.21
N ILE A 49 21.87 -4.71 4.64
CA ILE A 49 21.13 -3.82 5.53
C ILE A 49 20.88 -4.56 6.85
N PHE A 50 21.42 -4.02 7.94
CA PHE A 50 21.18 -4.51 9.29
C PHE A 50 20.05 -3.70 9.92
N HIS A 51 18.96 -4.37 10.31
CA HIS A 51 17.84 -3.73 11.01
C HIS A 51 17.97 -3.89 12.53
N ASP A 52 17.41 -2.92 13.26
CA ASP A 52 17.31 -2.92 14.73
C ASP A 52 18.68 -2.93 15.42
N VAL A 53 19.57 -2.05 14.97
CA VAL A 53 20.97 -1.99 15.41
C VAL A 53 21.15 -1.18 16.70
N PHE A 54 20.28 -0.20 16.96
CA PHE A 54 20.40 0.73 18.08
C PHE A 54 19.25 0.55 19.09
N ASP A 55 19.54 0.73 20.39
CA ASP A 55 18.50 0.75 21.42
C ASP A 55 17.69 2.05 21.33
N ASN A 56 16.37 1.90 21.44
CA ASN A 56 15.37 2.95 21.30
C ASN A 56 15.69 4.22 22.12
N GLU A 57 16.27 5.24 21.50
CA GLU A 57 16.12 6.63 21.99
C GLU A 57 16.49 7.74 20.98
N HIS A 58 16.26 7.51 19.68
CA HIS A 58 16.30 8.43 18.52
C HIS A 58 17.20 7.82 17.43
N ASP A 59 16.67 7.72 16.21
CA ASP A 59 17.24 7.05 15.02
C ASP A 59 17.17 5.51 14.97
N ALA A 60 16.02 5.01 14.47
CA ALA A 60 15.87 3.64 13.95
C ALA A 60 16.60 3.45 12.59
N GLY A 61 17.81 4.00 12.44
CA GLY A 61 18.61 3.86 11.23
C GLY A 61 19.27 2.49 11.19
N GLY A 62 18.90 1.64 10.24
CA GLY A 62 19.64 0.41 9.97
C GLY A 62 21.05 0.72 9.44
N ALA A 63 22.05 -0.08 9.82
CA ALA A 63 23.40 0.06 9.27
C ALA A 63 23.45 -0.55 7.86
N GLN A 64 23.91 0.21 6.86
CA GLN A 64 24.01 -0.20 5.46
C GLN A 64 25.48 -0.37 5.07
N LEU A 65 25.83 -1.54 4.51
CA LEU A 65 27.16 -1.83 3.96
C LEU A 65 27.06 -2.16 2.48
N ARG A 66 27.92 -1.53 1.66
CA ARG A 66 28.09 -1.92 0.25
C ARG A 66 29.03 -3.12 0.18
N VAL A 67 28.68 -4.10 -0.64
CA VAL A 67 29.45 -5.34 -0.80
C VAL A 67 29.72 -5.64 -2.26
N GLU A 68 30.95 -6.06 -2.53
CA GLU A 68 31.37 -6.54 -3.83
C GLU A 68 32.16 -7.84 -3.67
N GLY A 69 31.99 -8.76 -4.61
CA GLY A 69 32.56 -10.08 -4.45
C GLY A 69 32.39 -10.98 -5.65
N VAL A 70 32.72 -12.24 -5.43
CA VAL A 70 32.72 -13.28 -6.44
C VAL A 70 32.07 -14.53 -5.86
N TYR A 71 31.16 -15.10 -6.63
CA TYR A 71 30.61 -16.43 -6.40
C TYR A 71 31.29 -17.44 -7.31
N ILE A 72 31.84 -18.50 -6.71
CA ILE A 72 32.60 -19.54 -7.40
C ILE A 72 31.80 -20.84 -7.41
N TRP A 73 31.31 -21.21 -8.59
CA TRP A 73 30.75 -22.51 -8.91
C TRP A 73 31.87 -23.46 -9.38
N PRO A 74 31.93 -24.74 -8.98
CA PRO A 74 30.94 -25.54 -8.25
C PRO A 74 31.09 -25.56 -6.72
N PHE A 75 32.07 -24.84 -6.17
CA PHE A 75 32.39 -24.88 -4.73
C PHE A 75 31.31 -24.25 -3.84
N ARG A 76 30.32 -23.54 -4.43
CA ARG A 76 29.21 -22.85 -3.74
C ARG A 76 29.69 -21.85 -2.69
N GLN A 77 30.87 -21.28 -2.92
CA GLN A 77 31.49 -20.29 -2.06
C GLN A 77 31.23 -18.89 -2.62
N LEU A 78 30.66 -18.05 -1.78
CA LEU A 78 30.51 -16.62 -2.01
C LEU A 78 31.53 -15.90 -1.14
N ARG A 79 32.43 -15.13 -1.76
CA ARG A 79 33.38 -14.27 -1.05
C ARG A 79 33.13 -12.83 -1.42
N MET A 80 32.94 -11.97 -0.43
CA MET A 80 32.66 -10.55 -0.63
C MET A 80 33.53 -9.70 0.29
N VAL A 81 33.81 -8.48 -0.16
CA VAL A 81 34.43 -7.43 0.63
C VAL A 81 33.38 -6.36 0.88
N ALA A 82 33.23 -5.94 2.14
CA ALA A 82 32.32 -4.86 2.51
C ALA A 82 33.08 -3.55 2.74
N SER A 83 32.48 -2.44 2.33
CA SER A 83 32.96 -1.07 2.61
C SER A 83 31.92 -0.25 3.37
N SER A 84 32.37 0.52 4.38
CA SER A 84 31.54 1.54 5.03
C SER A 84 31.55 2.81 4.19
N GLY A 85 30.39 3.29 3.77
CA GLY A 85 30.26 4.71 3.41
C GLY A 85 30.34 5.56 4.69
N LYS A 86 31.08 6.66 4.69
CA LYS A 86 30.95 7.68 5.74
C LYS A 86 29.59 8.37 5.60
N GLN A 87 28.88 8.54 6.71
CA GLN A 87 27.68 9.39 6.77
C GLN A 87 28.02 10.80 6.26
N GLY A 88 27.39 11.25 5.18
CA GLY A 88 27.24 12.68 4.90
C GLY A 88 27.42 13.18 3.46
N GLU A 89 28.19 12.51 2.60
CA GLU A 89 28.42 13.02 1.23
C GLU A 89 28.38 11.87 0.21
N PHE A 90 27.22 11.68 -0.41
CA PHE A 90 27.13 10.96 -1.69
C PHE A 90 27.55 11.93 -2.81
N GLY A 91 28.84 12.25 -2.83
CA GLY A 91 29.50 12.92 -3.94
C GLY A 91 29.83 11.92 -5.05
N GLN A 92 29.58 12.32 -6.29
CA GLN A 92 29.66 11.53 -7.52
C GLN A 92 31.11 11.13 -7.93
N GLU A 93 32.07 11.09 -7.00
CA GLU A 93 33.51 10.99 -7.31
C GLU A 93 34.25 9.79 -6.69
N ASP A 94 33.62 8.96 -5.84
CA ASP A 94 34.27 7.79 -5.21
C ASP A 94 33.92 6.42 -5.86
N ASP A 95 33.34 6.41 -7.07
CA ASP A 95 32.86 5.21 -7.81
C ASP A 95 33.98 4.26 -8.34
N TYR A 96 35.21 4.34 -7.84
CA TYR A 96 36.34 3.50 -8.28
C TYR A 96 36.78 2.46 -7.25
N ILE A 97 35.85 1.91 -6.46
CA ILE A 97 36.13 0.75 -5.61
C ILE A 97 36.11 -0.51 -6.49
N LEU A 98 37.32 -1.01 -6.82
CA LEU A 98 37.61 -2.31 -7.47
C LEU A 98 36.77 -2.70 -8.71
N SER A 99 36.86 -1.91 -9.77
CA SER A 99 36.18 -2.12 -11.06
C SER A 99 36.57 -3.38 -11.86
N ASN A 100 37.31 -4.34 -11.29
CA ASN A 100 37.69 -5.55 -12.01
C ASN A 100 37.51 -6.85 -11.17
N PRO A 101 36.58 -7.75 -11.54
CA PRO A 101 36.41 -9.05 -10.86
C PRO A 101 37.70 -9.89 -10.84
N TYR A 102 38.59 -9.71 -11.82
CA TYR A 102 39.90 -10.39 -11.84
C TYR A 102 40.84 -9.93 -10.70
N HIS A 103 40.71 -8.68 -10.24
CA HIS A 103 41.48 -8.18 -9.11
C HIS A 103 40.97 -8.78 -7.79
N LEU A 104 39.65 -8.89 -7.61
CA LEU A 104 39.04 -9.57 -6.47
C LEU A 104 39.45 -11.05 -6.40
N LEU A 105 39.42 -11.76 -7.55
CA LEU A 105 39.94 -13.13 -7.63
C LEU A 105 41.44 -13.22 -7.29
N GLY A 106 42.24 -12.22 -7.64
CA GLY A 106 43.65 -12.12 -7.25
C GLY A 106 43.83 -11.99 -5.74
N VAL A 107 43.01 -11.14 -5.09
CA VAL A 107 43.00 -10.96 -3.63
C VAL A 107 42.66 -12.28 -2.94
N PHE A 108 41.56 -12.93 -3.33
CA PHE A 108 41.11 -14.19 -2.71
C PHE A 108 42.02 -15.38 -3.03
N SER A 109 42.59 -15.47 -4.23
CA SER A 109 43.51 -16.56 -4.60
C SER A 109 44.85 -16.48 -3.86
N SER A 110 45.35 -15.27 -3.58
CA SER A 110 46.59 -15.08 -2.83
C SER A 110 46.50 -15.55 -1.38
N GLN A 111 45.28 -15.62 -0.82
CA GLN A 111 45.02 -16.12 0.53
C GLN A 111 44.76 -17.64 0.55
N VAL A 112 44.17 -18.20 -0.51
CA VAL A 112 43.95 -19.66 -0.64
C VAL A 112 45.26 -20.45 -0.79
N PHE A 113 46.34 -19.82 -1.27
CA PHE A 113 47.67 -20.47 -1.43
C PHE A 113 48.66 -20.21 -0.28
N GLN A 114 48.24 -19.62 0.85
CA GLN A 114 49.15 -19.32 1.96
C GLN A 114 48.93 -20.18 3.21
N GLU A 115 49.23 -21.47 3.09
CA GLU A 115 49.75 -22.27 4.20
C GLU A 115 51.28 -22.35 4.09
N SER A 116 52.01 -21.28 4.43
CA SER A 116 53.46 -21.37 4.67
C SER A 116 54.01 -20.11 5.37
N PRO A 117 54.70 -20.20 6.53
CA PRO A 117 54.91 -19.03 7.39
C PRO A 117 56.16 -18.18 7.12
N ARG A 118 57.04 -18.50 6.16
CA ARG A 118 58.45 -18.05 6.28
C ARG A 118 59.11 -17.18 5.20
N GLU A 119 58.44 -16.71 4.16
CA GLU A 119 59.13 -15.94 3.09
C GLU A 119 58.58 -14.53 2.77
N LYS A 120 57.91 -13.84 3.70
CA LYS A 120 57.23 -12.56 3.40
C LYS A 120 57.82 -11.26 3.99
N ILE A 121 59.00 -11.27 4.60
CA ILE A 121 59.50 -10.06 5.31
C ILE A 121 60.23 -9.05 4.42
N TRP A 122 60.77 -9.44 3.25
CA TRP A 122 61.71 -8.54 2.53
C TRP A 122 61.18 -7.82 1.29
N LYS A 123 60.10 -8.31 0.65
CA LYS A 123 59.52 -7.66 -0.55
C LYS A 123 58.39 -6.65 -0.26
N ARG A 124 57.94 -6.52 1.00
CA ARG A 124 56.71 -5.78 1.35
C ARG A 124 56.89 -4.27 1.59
N LYS A 125 58.13 -3.78 1.73
CA LYS A 125 58.39 -2.37 2.12
C LYS A 125 58.34 -1.32 1.01
N HIS A 126 58.23 -1.70 -0.27
CA HIS A 126 58.37 -0.74 -1.39
C HIS A 126 57.28 -0.81 -2.48
N SER A 127 56.14 -1.45 -2.22
CA SER A 127 55.01 -1.39 -3.16
C SER A 127 54.05 -0.24 -2.82
N PRO A 128 53.43 0.42 -3.83
CA PRO A 128 52.39 1.43 -3.61
C PRO A 128 51.15 0.91 -2.85
N ILE A 129 51.09 -0.41 -2.64
CA ILE A 129 50.05 -1.18 -1.95
C ILE A 129 49.95 -0.81 -0.46
N TYR A 130 51.05 -0.37 0.18
CA TYR A 130 51.05 -0.05 1.61
C TYR A 130 50.23 1.21 1.99
N LYS A 131 49.81 2.02 1.01
CA LYS A 131 49.02 3.24 1.25
C LYS A 131 47.50 3.07 1.07
N MET A 132 47.03 1.94 0.55
CA MET A 132 45.59 1.67 0.35
C MET A 132 44.95 0.83 1.48
N GLU A 133 45.72 0.35 2.45
CA GLU A 133 45.26 -0.49 3.59
C GLU A 133 44.65 0.31 4.76
N LYS A 134 44.17 1.54 4.55
CA LYS A 134 43.53 2.37 5.60
C LYS A 134 42.00 2.33 5.63
N HIS A 135 41.38 1.39 4.92
CA HIS A 135 39.96 1.11 5.03
C HIS A 135 39.79 -0.31 5.54
N CYS A 136 39.05 -0.46 6.62
CA CYS A 136 38.69 -1.75 7.18
C CYS A 136 37.86 -2.53 6.16
N ASN A 137 38.52 -3.41 5.41
CA ASN A 137 37.89 -4.29 4.44
C ASN A 137 37.38 -5.50 5.19
N ILE A 138 36.05 -5.63 5.32
CA ILE A 138 35.46 -6.78 6.00
C ILE A 138 35.27 -7.91 4.98
N GLU A 139 35.76 -9.10 5.27
CA GLU A 139 35.59 -10.28 4.42
C GLU A 139 34.33 -11.04 4.84
N ILE A 140 33.49 -11.40 3.88
CA ILE A 140 32.31 -12.23 4.08
C ILE A 140 32.51 -13.51 3.29
N ALA A 141 32.63 -14.62 4.00
CA ALA A 141 32.67 -15.95 3.42
C ALA A 141 31.33 -16.65 3.68
N ALA A 142 30.57 -16.93 2.62
CA ALA A 142 29.27 -17.59 2.73
C ALA A 142 29.17 -18.85 1.86
N GLN A 143 28.50 -19.87 2.40
CA GLN A 143 28.12 -21.08 1.70
C GLN A 143 26.66 -20.97 1.27
N VAL A 144 26.41 -21.20 -0.03
CA VAL A 144 25.07 -21.21 -0.60
C VAL A 144 24.61 -22.66 -0.79
N SER A 145 23.56 -23.07 -0.09
CA SER A 145 22.96 -24.41 -0.21
C SER A 145 21.54 -24.32 -0.76
N GLY A 146 21.18 -25.24 -1.67
CA GLY A 146 19.82 -25.35 -2.19
C GLY A 146 18.96 -26.25 -1.30
N PHE A 147 17.77 -25.80 -0.94
CA PHE A 147 16.76 -26.56 -0.23
C PHE A 147 15.54 -26.77 -1.14
N SER A 148 15.21 -28.02 -1.44
CA SER A 148 13.93 -28.39 -2.08
C SER A 148 12.91 -28.74 -1.00
N SER A 149 11.94 -27.85 -0.76
CA SER A 149 10.79 -28.20 0.07
C SER A 149 9.84 -29.06 -0.75
N SER A 150 9.59 -30.29 -0.32
CA SER A 150 8.72 -31.26 -1.01
C SER A 150 7.21 -30.97 -0.88
N GLN A 151 6.80 -29.86 -0.25
CA GLN A 151 5.40 -29.55 0.02
C GLN A 151 4.82 -28.28 -0.61
N ASP A 152 5.62 -27.44 -1.26
CA ASP A 152 5.13 -26.25 -1.97
C ASP A 152 5.80 -26.22 -3.34
N GLY A 153 4.99 -26.26 -4.41
CA GLY A 153 5.41 -26.56 -5.77
C GLY A 153 6.75 -25.95 -6.21
N ASP A 154 7.66 -26.81 -6.66
CA ASP A 154 8.79 -26.56 -7.57
C ASP A 154 9.61 -25.25 -7.45
N TYR A 155 9.75 -24.69 -6.25
CA TYR A 155 10.62 -23.53 -6.02
C TYR A 155 11.88 -23.92 -5.23
N HIS A 156 13.03 -23.84 -5.89
CA HIS A 156 14.33 -23.95 -5.23
C HIS A 156 14.56 -22.72 -4.34
N ARG A 157 14.51 -22.92 -3.02
CA ARG A 157 14.92 -21.91 -2.04
C ARG A 157 16.40 -22.11 -1.76
N TYR A 158 17.18 -21.03 -1.76
CA TYR A 158 18.59 -21.04 -1.42
C TYR A 158 18.78 -20.52 0.01
N HIS A 159 19.59 -21.23 0.79
CA HIS A 159 20.03 -20.83 2.11
C HIS A 159 21.47 -20.33 1.99
N LEU A 160 21.74 -19.20 2.60
CA LEU A 160 23.03 -18.53 2.66
C LEU A 160 23.46 -18.51 4.13
N GLU A 161 24.50 -19.26 4.44
CA GLU A 161 25.13 -19.24 5.75
C GLU A 161 26.53 -18.67 5.58
N GLY A 162 26.85 -17.60 6.30
CA GLY A 162 28.12 -16.91 6.14
C GLY A 162 28.72 -16.43 7.44
N LEU A 163 30.03 -16.24 7.41
CA LEU A 163 30.81 -15.68 8.49
C LEU A 163 31.45 -14.39 7.97
N MET A 164 31.31 -13.33 8.76
CA MET A 164 31.86 -12.03 8.48
C MET A 164 33.00 -11.76 9.46
N GLU A 165 34.22 -11.59 8.92
CA GLU A 165 35.45 -11.43 9.70
C GLU A 165 36.26 -10.25 9.17
N SER A 166 36.92 -9.50 10.07
CA SER A 166 37.92 -8.51 9.65
C SER A 166 39.32 -9.14 9.66
N PRO A 167 40.18 -8.84 8.67
CA PRO A 167 41.57 -9.28 8.72
C PRO A 167 42.29 -8.64 9.91
N SER A 168 42.98 -9.46 10.72
CA SER A 168 43.79 -8.99 11.84
C SER A 168 44.96 -8.15 11.31
N VAL A 169 44.97 -6.85 11.59
CA VAL A 169 46.11 -5.98 11.30
C VAL A 169 47.06 -6.06 12.49
N ASP A 170 48.31 -6.45 12.26
CA ASP A 170 49.34 -6.53 13.32
C ASP A 170 49.33 -5.26 14.18
N ASP A 171 49.21 -5.46 15.50
CA ASP A 171 49.28 -4.52 16.63
C ASP A 171 48.15 -3.49 16.83
N ASP A 172 47.05 -3.48 16.05
CA ASP A 172 45.85 -2.68 16.37
C ASP A 172 44.58 -3.54 16.35
N ALA A 173 43.71 -3.30 17.34
CA ALA A 173 42.47 -4.04 17.60
C ALA A 173 41.67 -4.40 16.33
N ASP A 174 41.12 -5.62 16.30
CA ASP A 174 40.23 -6.10 15.24
C ASP A 174 39.19 -5.03 14.91
N CYS A 175 39.06 -4.71 13.63
CA CYS A 175 38.10 -3.70 13.21
C CYS A 175 36.65 -4.12 13.49
N PHE A 176 36.38 -5.43 13.51
CA PHE A 176 35.04 -5.98 13.68
C PHE A 176 35.07 -7.36 14.35
N SER A 177 34.17 -7.59 15.32
CA SER A 177 34.00 -8.92 15.92
C SER A 177 33.30 -9.88 14.94
N PRO A 178 33.69 -11.18 14.90
CA PRO A 178 33.14 -12.12 13.95
C PRO A 178 31.62 -12.27 14.11
N MET A 179 30.89 -12.09 13.00
CA MET A 179 29.42 -12.21 12.95
C MET A 179 28.99 -13.40 12.10
N LEU A 180 28.02 -14.16 12.61
CA LEU A 180 27.36 -15.23 11.87
C LEU A 180 26.12 -14.68 11.16
N LEU A 181 26.01 -14.95 9.87
CA LEU A 181 24.92 -14.55 8.98
C LEU A 181 24.16 -15.80 8.53
N ASN A 182 22.86 -15.84 8.75
CA ASN A 182 21.98 -16.90 8.22
C ASN A 182 20.83 -16.24 7.48
N ALA A 183 20.70 -16.48 6.16
CA ALA A 183 19.68 -15.88 5.34
C ALA A 183 19.08 -16.83 4.30
N THR A 184 17.80 -16.63 3.97
CA THR A 184 17.06 -17.40 2.97
C THR A 184 16.73 -16.55 1.74
N SER A 185 16.74 -17.16 0.55
CA SER A 185 16.39 -16.48 -0.70
C SER A 185 14.89 -16.24 -0.77
N VAL A 186 14.50 -15.06 -1.25
CA VAL A 186 13.10 -14.73 -1.56
C VAL A 186 12.99 -14.65 -3.08
N ASN A 187 12.04 -15.38 -3.67
CA ASN A 187 11.77 -15.29 -5.10
C ASN A 187 10.84 -14.09 -5.36
N ILE A 188 11.43 -13.03 -5.89
CA ILE A 188 10.76 -11.76 -6.16
C ILE A 188 9.73 -11.91 -7.31
N GLU A 189 10.02 -12.73 -8.33
CA GLU A 189 9.15 -12.93 -9.50
C GLU A 189 7.81 -13.59 -9.14
N VAL A 190 7.83 -14.64 -8.30
CA VAL A 190 6.60 -15.30 -7.83
C VAL A 190 5.71 -14.33 -7.06
N TYR A 191 6.34 -13.44 -6.30
CA TYR A 191 5.64 -12.44 -5.52
C TYR A 191 4.99 -11.38 -6.40
N TYR A 192 5.74 -10.82 -7.36
CA TYR A 192 5.19 -9.90 -8.35
C TYR A 192 4.04 -10.53 -9.13
N ASN A 193 4.17 -11.79 -9.56
CA ASN A 193 3.10 -12.50 -10.27
C ASN A 193 1.84 -12.66 -9.41
N LYS A 194 1.98 -12.98 -8.12
CA LYS A 194 0.84 -13.04 -7.18
C LYS A 194 0.18 -11.66 -7.00
N ALA A 195 0.98 -10.61 -6.83
CA ALA A 195 0.49 -9.25 -6.66
C ALA A 195 -0.26 -8.75 -7.91
N ILE A 196 0.32 -8.95 -9.10
CA ILE A 196 -0.31 -8.60 -10.38
C ILE A 196 -1.64 -9.34 -10.55
N ASN A 197 -1.67 -10.66 -10.32
CA ASN A 197 -2.89 -11.44 -10.45
C ASN A 197 -3.98 -10.99 -9.47
N TYR A 198 -3.61 -10.66 -8.23
CA TYR A 198 -4.53 -10.13 -7.23
C TYR A 198 -5.09 -8.77 -7.63
N THR A 199 -4.24 -7.84 -8.06
CA THR A 199 -4.66 -6.51 -8.52
C THR A 199 -5.59 -6.62 -9.73
N LEU A 200 -5.27 -7.46 -10.71
CA LEU A 200 -6.14 -7.71 -11.86
C LEU A 200 -7.51 -8.26 -11.45
N MET A 201 -7.55 -9.22 -10.51
CA MET A 201 -8.80 -9.77 -9.99
C MET A 201 -9.66 -8.71 -9.28
N ILE A 202 -9.05 -7.88 -8.43
CA ILE A 202 -9.76 -6.79 -7.74
C ILE A 202 -10.28 -5.76 -8.74
N SER A 203 -9.43 -5.27 -9.65
CA SER A 203 -9.83 -4.27 -10.63
C SER A 203 -10.96 -4.77 -11.52
N PHE A 204 -10.93 -6.05 -11.93
CA PHE A 204 -12.03 -6.65 -12.68
C PHE A 204 -13.33 -6.69 -11.88
N LEU A 205 -13.27 -7.09 -10.60
CA LEU A 205 -14.44 -7.09 -9.71
C LEU A 205 -15.00 -5.67 -9.50
N GLU A 206 -14.15 -4.68 -9.30
CA GLU A 206 -14.55 -3.28 -9.13
C GLU A 206 -15.25 -2.72 -10.37
N VAL A 207 -14.74 -3.02 -11.57
CA VAL A 207 -15.37 -2.65 -12.82
C VAL A 207 -16.75 -3.31 -12.96
N LEU A 208 -16.88 -4.59 -12.65
CA LEU A 208 -18.19 -5.28 -12.70
C LEU A 208 -19.20 -4.68 -11.72
N LEU A 209 -18.76 -4.35 -10.50
CA LEU A 209 -19.61 -3.70 -9.51
C LEU A 209 -20.04 -2.31 -9.96
N LEU A 210 -19.13 -1.54 -10.58
CA LEU A 210 -19.43 -0.21 -11.11
C LEU A 210 -20.42 -0.28 -12.28
N ILE A 211 -20.25 -1.22 -13.20
CA ILE A 211 -21.20 -1.44 -14.31
C ILE A 211 -22.60 -1.74 -13.77
N ARG A 212 -22.71 -2.65 -12.80
CA ARG A 212 -24.01 -2.95 -12.17
C ARG A 212 -24.62 -1.74 -11.46
N GLN A 213 -23.79 -0.92 -10.81
CA GLN A 213 -24.27 0.31 -10.20
C GLN A 213 -24.77 1.30 -11.26
N MET A 214 -24.06 1.45 -12.38
CA MET A 214 -24.48 2.29 -13.49
C MET A 214 -25.81 1.84 -14.11
N GLU A 215 -26.01 0.53 -14.28
CA GLU A 215 -27.29 -0.02 -14.76
C GLU A 215 -28.43 0.28 -13.78
N HIS A 216 -28.17 0.13 -12.47
CA HIS A 216 -29.16 0.46 -11.43
C HIS A 216 -29.51 1.95 -11.39
N SER A 217 -28.58 2.84 -11.75
CA SER A 217 -28.79 4.29 -11.82
C SER A 217 -28.87 4.84 -13.25
N ASN A 218 -29.25 4.01 -14.23
CA ASN A 218 -29.24 4.41 -15.65
C ASN A 218 -30.29 5.48 -16.00
N THR A 219 -31.30 5.68 -15.13
CA THR A 219 -32.25 6.78 -15.29
C THR A 219 -31.71 8.09 -14.73
N GLN A 220 -32.09 9.22 -15.32
CA GLN A 220 -31.72 10.56 -14.82
C GLN A 220 -32.12 10.76 -13.35
N SER A 221 -33.29 10.23 -12.95
CA SER A 221 -33.76 10.26 -11.56
C SER A 221 -32.99 9.32 -10.63
N GLY A 222 -32.47 8.20 -11.14
CA GLY A 222 -31.56 7.31 -10.42
C GLY A 222 -30.20 7.96 -10.18
N ALA A 223 -29.61 8.52 -11.23
CA ALA A 223 -28.32 9.22 -11.17
C ALA A 223 -28.34 10.44 -10.24
N ALA A 224 -29.43 11.23 -10.24
CA ALA A 224 -29.59 12.42 -9.39
C ALA A 224 -29.58 12.11 -7.88
N LYS A 225 -29.81 10.86 -7.48
CA LYS A 225 -29.78 10.39 -6.08
C LYS A 225 -28.36 10.07 -5.59
N VAL A 226 -27.41 9.88 -6.52
CA VAL A 226 -26.02 9.57 -6.19
C VAL A 226 -25.26 10.86 -5.87
N SER A 227 -24.47 10.85 -4.81
CA SER A 227 -23.70 12.00 -4.35
C SER A 227 -22.47 12.22 -5.23
N LEU A 228 -22.39 13.38 -5.88
CA LEU A 228 -21.20 13.76 -6.67
C LEU A 228 -19.94 13.85 -5.80
N GLN A 229 -20.09 14.26 -4.53
CA GLN A 229 -18.97 14.33 -3.59
C GLN A 229 -18.41 12.95 -3.23
N MET A 230 -19.27 11.93 -3.09
CA MET A 230 -18.81 10.53 -2.92
C MET A 230 -17.99 10.08 -4.14
N ILE A 231 -18.50 10.32 -5.35
CA ILE A 231 -17.81 9.94 -6.59
C ILE A 231 -16.46 10.65 -6.71
N ALA A 232 -16.41 11.94 -6.42
CA ALA A 232 -15.18 12.72 -6.44
C ALA A 232 -14.14 12.17 -5.44
N HIS A 233 -14.59 11.82 -4.22
CA HIS A 233 -13.71 11.25 -3.19
C HIS A 233 -13.12 9.90 -3.61
N GLN A 234 -13.93 9.04 -4.24
CA GLN A 234 -13.48 7.76 -4.79
C GLN A 234 -12.48 7.97 -5.95
N ALA A 235 -12.75 8.92 -6.85
CA ALA A 235 -11.85 9.22 -7.96
C ALA A 235 -10.48 9.75 -7.50
N ILE A 236 -10.45 10.57 -6.44
CA ILE A 236 -9.20 11.04 -5.83
C ILE A 236 -8.39 9.86 -5.27
N MET A 237 -9.06 8.98 -4.52
CA MET A 237 -8.45 7.73 -4.01
C MET A 237 -7.86 6.87 -5.13
N ASP A 238 -8.61 6.68 -6.22
CA ASP A 238 -8.15 5.92 -7.39
C ASP A 238 -6.94 6.54 -8.07
N ALA A 239 -6.92 7.87 -8.21
CA ALA A 239 -5.79 8.58 -8.77
C ALA A 239 -4.52 8.38 -7.92
N TYR A 240 -4.63 8.47 -6.59
CA TYR A 240 -3.50 8.22 -5.69
C TYR A 240 -3.02 6.77 -5.71
N LEU A 241 -3.93 5.79 -5.73
CA LEU A 241 -3.57 4.38 -5.85
C LEU A 241 -2.87 4.09 -7.17
N CYS A 242 -3.36 4.67 -8.28
CA CYS A 242 -2.72 4.57 -9.59
C CYS A 242 -1.32 5.18 -9.58
N LEU A 243 -1.17 6.37 -9.00
CA LEU A 243 0.14 7.03 -8.86
C LEU A 243 1.10 6.18 -8.00
N LEU A 244 0.64 5.60 -6.90
CA LEU A 244 1.45 4.72 -6.06
C LEU A 244 1.95 3.50 -6.87
N HIS A 245 1.09 2.83 -7.61
CA HIS A 245 1.48 1.68 -8.46
C HIS A 245 2.46 2.10 -9.57
N LEU A 246 2.22 3.26 -10.19
CA LEU A 246 3.10 3.79 -11.22
C LEU A 246 4.48 4.13 -10.64
N THR A 247 4.55 4.79 -9.48
CA THR A 247 5.82 5.11 -8.81
C THR A 247 6.56 3.87 -8.34
N ALA A 248 5.86 2.85 -7.80
CA ALA A 248 6.45 1.57 -7.44
C ALA A 248 7.00 0.79 -8.66
N GLY A 249 6.42 1.01 -9.85
CA GLY A 249 6.89 0.42 -11.10
C GLY A 249 8.00 1.21 -11.81
N ILE A 250 8.10 2.53 -11.59
CA ILE A 250 9.04 3.41 -12.29
C ILE A 250 10.34 3.64 -11.50
N LEU A 251 10.33 3.59 -10.17
CA LEU A 251 11.50 4.02 -9.39
C LEU A 251 12.57 2.92 -9.20
N VAL A 252 13.59 3.04 -10.04
CA VAL A 252 14.99 2.76 -9.70
C VAL A 252 15.58 4.06 -9.11
N ASP A 253 16.13 3.95 -7.89
CA ASP A 253 17.06 4.84 -7.18
C ASP A 253 16.91 6.38 -7.28
N GLY A 254 16.57 7.00 -6.14
CA GLY A 254 16.72 8.45 -5.87
C GLY A 254 15.46 9.12 -5.32
N ILE A 255 14.35 9.08 -6.07
CA ILE A 255 13.08 9.74 -5.67
C ILE A 255 12.37 8.97 -4.53
N LEU A 256 12.69 7.68 -4.36
CA LEU A 256 12.07 6.79 -3.38
C LEU A 256 12.51 7.18 -1.96
N LEU A 257 13.78 7.58 -1.81
CA LEU A 257 14.33 8.02 -0.53
C LEU A 257 13.63 9.30 -0.04
N GLY A 258 13.38 10.25 -0.93
CA GLY A 258 12.64 11.48 -0.61
C GLY A 258 11.18 11.20 -0.26
N GLY A 259 10.53 10.29 -1.00
CA GLY A 259 9.17 9.83 -0.69
C GLY A 259 9.07 9.11 0.65
N ILE A 260 10.03 8.23 0.97
CA ILE A 260 10.11 7.52 2.25
C ILE A 260 10.39 8.48 3.40
N LEU A 261 11.31 9.46 3.24
CA LEU A 261 11.62 10.45 4.26
C LEU A 261 10.39 11.32 4.59
N VAL A 262 9.66 11.76 3.56
CA VAL A 262 8.40 12.51 3.73
C VAL A 262 7.31 11.61 4.35
N MET A 263 7.19 10.35 3.92
CA MET A 263 6.24 9.42 4.55
C MET A 263 6.58 9.15 6.02
N TYR A 264 7.85 9.12 6.39
CA TYR A 264 8.33 8.89 7.75
C TYR A 264 8.01 10.09 8.66
N GLU A 265 8.41 11.30 8.26
CA GLU A 265 8.13 12.53 9.01
C GLU A 265 6.62 12.80 9.16
N PHE A 266 5.85 12.49 8.11
CA PHE A 266 4.40 12.69 8.10
C PHE A 266 3.59 11.43 8.44
N HIS A 267 4.20 10.35 8.94
CA HIS A 267 3.52 9.07 9.22
C HIS A 267 2.29 9.23 10.11
N ARG A 268 2.37 10.13 11.11
CA ARG A 268 1.23 10.47 11.97
C ARG A 268 0.09 11.12 11.20
N PHE A 269 0.40 12.05 10.29
CA PHE A 269 -0.60 12.72 9.45
C PHE A 269 -1.16 11.79 8.38
N LEU A 270 -0.34 10.87 7.86
CA LEU A 270 -0.73 9.87 6.88
C LEU A 270 -1.88 9.00 7.37
N ARG A 271 -1.87 8.56 8.64
CA ARG A 271 -2.97 7.79 9.24
C ARG A 271 -4.29 8.56 9.23
N PHE A 272 -4.25 9.87 9.52
CA PHE A 272 -5.43 10.74 9.46
C PHE A 272 -5.90 10.97 8.02
N ILE A 273 -4.97 11.20 7.08
CA ILE A 273 -5.28 11.30 5.65
C ILE A 273 -5.96 10.03 5.18
N LEU A 274 -5.44 8.85 5.53
CA LEU A 274 -6.03 7.57 5.15
C LEU A 274 -7.44 7.41 5.70
N LEU A 275 -7.70 7.78 6.96
CA LEU A 275 -9.05 7.76 7.52
C LEU A 275 -10.00 8.69 6.75
N LEU A 276 -9.55 9.90 6.41
CA LEU A 276 -10.33 10.86 5.63
C LEU A 276 -10.58 10.36 4.20
N LEU A 277 -9.61 9.69 3.57
CA LEU A 277 -9.79 9.09 2.26
C LEU A 277 -10.80 7.92 2.29
N HIS A 278 -10.84 7.15 3.39
CA HIS A 278 -11.80 6.06 3.61
C HIS A 278 -13.18 6.53 4.15
N SER A 279 -13.42 7.85 4.22
CA SER A 279 -14.72 8.43 4.59
C SER A 279 -15.65 8.64 3.39
N PHE A 280 -15.36 8.01 2.25
CA PHE A 280 -16.04 8.27 0.98
C PHE A 280 -17.54 7.95 0.98
N TRP A 281 -18.03 7.12 1.90
CA TRP A 281 -19.47 6.83 2.03
C TRP A 281 -20.25 7.94 2.76
N ILE A 282 -19.60 8.74 3.61
CA ILE A 282 -20.25 9.78 4.42
C ILE A 282 -21.04 10.79 3.56
N PRO A 283 -20.50 11.34 2.45
CA PRO A 283 -21.25 12.26 1.59
C PRO A 283 -22.56 11.66 1.04
N GLN A 284 -22.59 10.36 0.75
CA GLN A 284 -23.81 9.69 0.31
C GLN A 284 -24.81 9.54 1.46
N ILE A 285 -24.37 9.19 2.67
CA ILE A 285 -25.22 9.10 3.86
C ILE A 285 -25.93 10.44 4.10
N ILE A 286 -25.17 11.54 4.05
CA ILE A 286 -25.68 12.90 4.21
C ILE A 286 -26.68 13.23 3.10
N THR A 287 -26.33 12.95 1.85
CA THR A 287 -27.20 13.20 0.69
C THR A 287 -28.53 12.45 0.81
N ASN A 288 -28.51 11.20 1.30
CA ASN A 288 -29.72 10.41 1.51
C ASN A 288 -30.64 11.05 2.54
N VAL A 289 -30.11 11.53 3.66
CA VAL A 289 -30.89 12.20 4.71
C VAL A 289 -31.52 13.48 4.18
N VAL A 290 -30.69 14.34 3.58
CA VAL A 290 -31.09 15.68 3.13
C VAL A 290 -32.13 15.59 2.01
N ARG A 291 -31.87 14.78 0.98
CA ARG A 291 -32.74 14.67 -0.21
C ARG A 291 -33.84 13.60 -0.09
N ASP A 292 -33.92 12.90 1.04
CA ASP A 292 -34.81 11.74 1.22
C ASP A 292 -34.67 10.69 0.10
N SER A 293 -33.44 10.49 -0.38
CA SER A 293 -33.16 9.56 -1.48
C SER A 293 -33.38 8.12 -1.01
N ARG A 294 -34.32 7.42 -1.66
CA ARG A 294 -34.55 5.98 -1.44
C ARG A 294 -33.77 5.15 -2.44
N LYS A 295 -33.09 4.12 -1.93
CA LYS A 295 -32.33 3.12 -2.71
C LYS A 295 -31.41 3.76 -3.77
N PRO A 296 -30.52 4.69 -3.40
CA PRO A 296 -29.62 5.36 -4.35
C PRO A 296 -28.54 4.42 -4.91
N LEU A 297 -28.08 3.46 -4.08
CA LEU A 297 -26.98 2.56 -4.38
C LEU A 297 -27.45 1.11 -4.26
N HIS A 298 -26.87 0.26 -5.10
CA HIS A 298 -27.09 -1.18 -5.07
C HIS A 298 -26.36 -1.81 -3.86
N PRO A 299 -26.99 -2.71 -3.06
CA PRO A 299 -26.35 -3.31 -1.88
C PRO A 299 -25.03 -4.05 -2.19
N HIS A 300 -24.98 -4.80 -3.29
CA HIS A 300 -23.74 -5.47 -3.72
C HIS A 300 -22.61 -4.49 -4.06
N TYR A 301 -22.94 -3.30 -4.59
CA TYR A 301 -21.94 -2.26 -4.86
C TYR A 301 -21.38 -1.71 -3.54
N ILE A 302 -22.25 -1.42 -2.55
CA ILE A 302 -21.83 -0.95 -1.23
C ILE A 302 -20.88 -1.96 -0.57
N LEU A 303 -21.28 -3.23 -0.50
CA LEU A 303 -20.48 -4.29 0.13
C LEU A 303 -19.19 -4.56 -0.64
N GLY A 304 -19.28 -4.71 -1.95
CA GLY A 304 -18.14 -5.03 -2.81
C GLY A 304 -17.07 -3.95 -2.76
N ILE A 305 -17.44 -2.68 -2.94
CA ILE A 305 -16.49 -1.56 -2.85
C ILE A 305 -15.92 -1.43 -1.43
N THR A 306 -16.71 -1.64 -0.38
CA THR A 306 -16.17 -1.59 0.99
C THR A 306 -15.10 -2.66 1.22
N ILE A 307 -15.31 -3.89 0.71
CA ILE A 307 -14.37 -5.01 0.85
C ILE A 307 -13.12 -4.80 0.01
N THR A 308 -13.24 -4.42 -1.27
CA THR A 308 -12.07 -4.24 -2.13
C THR A 308 -11.18 -3.09 -1.65
N ARG A 309 -11.79 -2.00 -1.18
CA ARG A 309 -11.06 -0.82 -0.71
C ARG A 309 -10.32 -1.04 0.60
N ILE A 310 -10.86 -1.84 1.51
CA ILE A 310 -10.19 -2.11 2.79
C ILE A 310 -9.09 -3.18 2.67
N ALA A 311 -9.11 -4.00 1.62
CA ALA A 311 -8.19 -5.12 1.46
C ALA A 311 -6.71 -4.68 1.40
N ILE A 312 -6.41 -3.60 0.66
CA ILE A 312 -5.03 -3.09 0.52
C ILE A 312 -4.50 -2.54 1.87
N PRO A 313 -5.21 -1.64 2.59
CA PRO A 313 -4.79 -1.21 3.92
C PRO A 313 -4.61 -2.36 4.91
N LEU A 314 -5.52 -3.35 4.94
CA LEU A 314 -5.40 -4.49 5.85
C LEU A 314 -4.21 -5.39 5.50
N TYR A 315 -3.91 -5.54 4.22
CA TYR A 315 -2.73 -6.26 3.77
C TYR A 315 -1.45 -5.54 4.19
N VAL A 316 -1.39 -4.22 3.99
CA VAL A 316 -0.20 -3.42 4.30
C VAL A 316 0.01 -3.30 5.81
N PHE A 317 -1.02 -3.01 6.61
CA PHE A 317 -0.85 -2.74 8.04
C PHE A 317 -1.18 -3.94 8.94
N GLY A 318 -1.78 -5.01 8.40
CA GLY A 318 -2.19 -6.19 9.17
C GLY A 318 -1.35 -7.44 8.89
N CYS A 319 -0.72 -7.55 7.72
CA CYS A 319 0.12 -8.70 7.39
C CYS A 319 1.55 -8.50 7.92
N PRO A 320 2.06 -9.38 8.80
CA PRO A 320 3.45 -9.30 9.28
C PRO A 320 4.49 -9.57 8.20
N HIS A 321 4.08 -10.19 7.09
CA HIS A 321 4.90 -10.45 5.91
C HIS A 321 4.36 -9.65 4.70
N ASN A 322 4.16 -8.35 4.89
CA ASN A 322 3.79 -7.43 3.84
C ASN A 322 4.99 -7.12 2.92
N PHE A 323 4.69 -6.70 1.68
CA PHE A 323 5.73 -6.31 0.73
C PHE A 323 6.60 -5.17 1.25
N MET A 324 5.93 -4.16 1.82
CA MET A 324 6.55 -2.91 2.29
C MET A 324 7.22 -3.02 3.67
N ARG A 325 7.19 -4.21 4.31
CA ARG A 325 7.79 -4.47 5.63
C ARG A 325 7.44 -3.46 6.72
N ILE A 326 6.24 -2.87 6.63
CA ILE A 326 5.70 -1.99 7.66
C ILE A 326 5.27 -2.87 8.84
N GLU A 327 5.61 -2.45 10.06
CA GLU A 327 5.22 -3.17 11.27
C GLU A 327 3.69 -3.27 11.39
N PRO A 328 3.16 -4.45 11.73
CA PRO A 328 1.72 -4.65 11.77
C PRO A 328 1.07 -3.91 12.95
N ASP A 329 0.13 -3.02 12.65
CA ASP A 329 -0.68 -2.29 13.63
C ASP A 329 -2.11 -2.84 13.63
N LYS A 330 -2.35 -3.81 14.51
CA LYS A 330 -3.64 -4.51 14.61
C LYS A 330 -4.77 -3.59 15.06
N GLU A 331 -4.48 -2.68 16.00
CA GLU A 331 -5.48 -1.74 16.54
C GLU A 331 -5.98 -0.80 15.43
N TRP A 332 -5.06 -0.27 14.62
CA TRP A 332 -5.44 0.58 13.49
C TRP A 332 -6.24 -0.18 12.42
N CYS A 333 -5.87 -1.42 12.11
CA CYS A 333 -6.61 -2.27 11.18
C CYS A 333 -8.05 -2.56 11.65
N ILE A 334 -8.22 -2.87 12.94
CA ILE A 334 -9.53 -3.10 13.55
C ILE A 334 -10.35 -1.80 13.52
N ALA A 335 -9.75 -0.67 13.90
CA ALA A 335 -10.41 0.63 13.88
C ALA A 335 -10.89 1.03 12.47
N LEU A 336 -10.05 0.84 11.45
CA LEU A 336 -10.43 1.12 10.05
C LEU A 336 -11.57 0.20 9.59
N THR A 337 -11.52 -1.09 9.94
CA THR A 337 -12.56 -2.06 9.60
C THR A 337 -13.89 -1.72 10.22
N ILE A 338 -13.90 -1.36 11.50
CA ILE A 338 -15.10 -0.90 12.18
C ILE A 338 -15.59 0.42 11.55
N TYR A 339 -14.70 1.37 11.30
CA TYR A 339 -15.06 2.67 10.72
C TYR A 339 -15.73 2.55 9.35
N MET A 340 -15.17 1.76 8.44
CA MET A 340 -15.77 1.50 7.13
C MET A 340 -17.02 0.63 7.23
N GLY A 341 -17.01 -0.38 8.10
CA GLY A 341 -18.15 -1.26 8.35
C GLY A 341 -19.37 -0.50 8.85
N VAL A 342 -19.20 0.45 9.78
CA VAL A 342 -20.26 1.31 10.29
C VAL A 342 -20.84 2.19 9.18
N GLN A 343 -20.00 2.79 8.33
CA GLN A 343 -20.49 3.59 7.20
C GLN A 343 -21.34 2.75 6.22
N ALA A 344 -20.84 1.59 5.83
CA ALA A 344 -21.56 0.67 4.93
C ALA A 344 -22.85 0.15 5.57
N PHE A 345 -22.82 -0.18 6.86
CA PHE A 345 -23.98 -0.61 7.62
C PHE A 345 -25.07 0.47 7.66
N ILE A 346 -24.71 1.73 7.92
CA ILE A 346 -25.65 2.86 7.88
C ILE A 346 -26.29 2.99 6.49
N LEU A 347 -25.51 2.89 5.41
CA LEU A 347 -26.06 2.94 4.05
C LEU A 347 -27.02 1.78 3.75
N LEU A 348 -26.71 0.56 4.22
CA LEU A 348 -27.59 -0.59 4.07
C LEU A 348 -28.88 -0.41 4.88
N LEU A 349 -28.80 0.12 6.10
CA LEU A 349 -29.97 0.46 6.89
C LEU A 349 -30.82 1.53 6.19
N GLN A 350 -30.20 2.56 5.60
CA GLN A 350 -30.90 3.55 4.77
C GLN A 350 -31.56 2.92 3.54
N HIS A 351 -31.00 1.84 2.98
CA HIS A 351 -31.57 1.11 1.85
C HIS A 351 -32.84 0.33 2.24
N TYR A 352 -32.83 -0.38 3.36
CA TYR A 352 -33.93 -1.25 3.79
C TYR A 352 -35.02 -0.52 4.61
N PHE A 353 -34.61 0.30 5.59
CA PHE A 353 -35.52 0.99 6.51
C PHE A 353 -35.85 2.44 6.09
N GLY A 354 -35.13 2.95 5.08
CA GLY A 354 -35.30 4.31 4.56
C GLY A 354 -34.23 5.29 5.04
N SER A 355 -34.03 6.34 4.25
CA SER A 355 -33.02 7.41 4.41
C SER A 355 -32.94 8.03 5.82
N ARG A 356 -34.06 8.15 6.52
CA ARG A 356 -34.24 8.87 7.79
C ARG A 356 -34.66 7.96 8.95
N TRP A 357 -34.43 6.65 8.84
CA TRP A 357 -34.89 5.66 9.83
C TRP A 357 -34.45 5.95 11.28
N PHE A 358 -33.31 6.64 11.45
CA PHE A 358 -32.72 6.99 12.74
C PHE A 358 -33.08 8.40 13.26
N ILE A 359 -33.86 9.19 12.52
CA ILE A 359 -34.19 10.58 12.89
C ILE A 359 -35.62 10.63 13.47
N PRO A 360 -35.80 11.17 14.70
CA PRO A 360 -37.12 11.40 15.26
C PRO A 360 -37.97 12.30 14.35
N ARG A 361 -39.24 11.94 14.14
CA ARG A 361 -40.17 12.68 13.26
C ARG A 361 -40.33 14.16 13.62
N GLN A 362 -40.04 14.54 14.86
CA GLN A 362 -40.16 15.90 15.39
C GLN A 362 -39.09 16.88 14.86
N ILE A 363 -37.97 16.37 14.35
CA ILE A 363 -36.81 17.17 13.88
C ILE A 363 -36.82 17.28 12.34
N LEU A 364 -37.73 16.56 11.67
CA LEU A 364 -37.86 16.64 10.22
C LEU A 364 -38.52 17.96 9.80
N PRO A 365 -38.04 18.62 8.73
CA PRO A 365 -38.75 19.75 8.15
C PRO A 365 -40.14 19.30 7.69
N GLU A 366 -41.13 20.18 7.88
CA GLU A 366 -42.52 19.95 7.52
C GLU A 366 -42.61 19.73 5.99
N LYS A 367 -43.03 18.52 5.60
CA LYS A 367 -43.23 18.15 4.20
C LYS A 367 -44.62 18.60 3.77
N TYR A 368 -44.72 19.22 2.60
CA TYR A 368 -46.02 19.63 2.07
C TYR A 368 -46.82 18.39 1.65
N CYS A 369 -48.01 18.21 2.22
CA CYS A 369 -48.89 17.11 1.84
C CYS A 369 -49.56 17.42 0.50
N TYR A 370 -49.08 16.77 -0.56
CA TYR A 370 -49.64 16.89 -1.91
C TYR A 370 -51.04 16.25 -2.05
N TYR A 371 -51.49 15.45 -1.09
CA TYR A 371 -52.81 14.81 -1.12
C TYR A 371 -53.82 15.65 -0.35
N ARG A 372 -54.91 16.06 -1.00
CA ARG A 372 -56.02 16.78 -0.38
C ARG A 372 -57.31 15.98 -0.55
N ARG A 373 -58.06 15.80 0.54
CA ARG A 373 -59.39 15.19 0.52
C ARG A 373 -60.42 16.24 0.07
N PHE A 374 -61.27 15.87 -0.87
CA PHE A 374 -62.43 16.68 -1.26
C PHE A 374 -63.69 16.06 -0.67
N ASP A 375 -64.42 16.86 0.11
CA ASP A 375 -65.80 16.57 0.46
C ASP A 375 -66.70 16.96 -0.73
N GLN A 376 -67.69 16.11 -0.98
CA GLN A 376 -68.54 16.08 -2.18
C GLN A 376 -69.26 17.41 -2.41
N CYS A 377 -68.70 18.27 -3.27
CA CYS A 377 -69.40 19.31 -4.00
C CYS A 377 -69.31 19.00 -5.50
N PRO A 378 -70.29 19.43 -6.33
CA PRO A 378 -70.24 19.22 -7.77
C PRO A 378 -69.18 20.16 -8.36
N ILE A 379 -67.92 19.72 -8.34
CA ILE A 379 -66.78 20.44 -8.91
C ILE A 379 -66.76 20.14 -10.42
N PRO A 380 -66.51 21.14 -11.29
CA PRO A 380 -66.29 20.91 -12.72
C PRO A 380 -65.17 19.89 -12.95
N SER A 381 -65.26 19.10 -14.04
CA SER A 381 -64.21 18.16 -14.44
C SER A 381 -62.89 18.91 -14.65
N ILE A 382 -61.90 18.69 -13.78
CA ILE A 382 -60.57 19.29 -13.90
C ILE A 382 -59.70 18.34 -14.72
N ASP A 383 -59.12 18.84 -15.82
CA ASP A 383 -58.21 18.07 -16.66
C ASP A 383 -56.76 18.19 -16.17
N CYS A 384 -56.02 17.09 -16.18
CA CYS A 384 -54.60 17.10 -15.88
C CYS A 384 -53.79 17.60 -17.10
N VAL A 385 -53.07 18.72 -16.96
CA VAL A 385 -52.26 19.30 -18.06
C VAL A 385 -51.11 18.40 -18.52
N ILE A 386 -50.71 17.40 -17.73
CA ILE A 386 -49.61 16.49 -18.08
C ILE A 386 -50.06 15.43 -19.09
N CYS A 387 -51.22 14.80 -18.86
CA CYS A 387 -51.74 13.72 -19.71
C CYS A 387 -52.98 14.11 -20.52
N MET A 388 -53.51 15.31 -20.32
CA MET A 388 -54.69 15.86 -20.99
C MET A 388 -55.96 15.02 -20.80
N THR A 389 -56.10 14.35 -19.67
CA THR A 389 -57.29 13.55 -19.31
C THR A 389 -57.96 14.08 -18.05
N PRO A 390 -59.28 13.90 -17.90
CA PRO A 390 -60.01 14.34 -16.71
C PRO A 390 -59.51 13.62 -15.46
N ILE A 391 -59.54 14.33 -14.33
CA ILE A 391 -59.21 13.79 -13.01
C ILE A 391 -60.51 13.36 -12.32
N ASP A 392 -60.66 12.05 -12.11
CA ASP A 392 -61.83 11.48 -11.42
C ASP A 392 -61.76 11.74 -9.91
N LEU A 393 -62.31 12.87 -9.48
CA LEU A 393 -62.33 13.29 -8.07
C LEU A 393 -63.28 12.45 -7.19
N GLY A 394 -64.09 11.57 -7.79
CA GLY A 394 -65.20 10.88 -7.12
C GLY A 394 -64.92 9.48 -6.57
N GLN A 395 -63.85 8.79 -6.99
CA GLN A 395 -63.73 7.35 -6.73
C GLN A 395 -62.51 6.89 -5.92
N ARG A 396 -61.39 7.64 -5.92
CA ARG A 396 -60.20 7.30 -5.11
C ARG A 396 -59.40 8.55 -4.70
N THR A 397 -59.31 8.79 -3.40
CA THR A 397 -58.62 9.95 -2.78
C THR A 397 -57.10 9.97 -2.97
N ASN A 398 -56.50 8.87 -3.42
CA ASN A 398 -55.04 8.75 -3.62
C ASN A 398 -54.59 8.99 -5.07
N ASP A 399 -55.52 9.24 -5.99
CA ASP A 399 -55.21 9.36 -7.42
C ASP A 399 -55.04 10.82 -7.87
N CYS A 400 -55.24 11.79 -6.97
CA CYS A 400 -55.09 13.23 -7.22
C CYS A 400 -54.06 13.86 -6.27
N MET A 401 -53.18 14.68 -6.84
CA MET A 401 -52.26 15.54 -6.09
C MET A 401 -52.52 17.02 -6.39
N VAL A 402 -52.30 17.86 -5.39
CA VAL A 402 -52.49 19.31 -5.43
C VAL A 402 -51.19 19.99 -5.04
N THR A 403 -50.74 20.94 -5.86
CA THR A 403 -49.55 21.75 -5.56
C THR A 403 -49.88 22.90 -4.59
N PRO A 404 -48.90 23.55 -3.94
CA PRO A 404 -49.14 24.73 -3.09
C PRO A 404 -49.70 25.95 -3.83
N CYS A 405 -49.66 25.93 -5.16
CA CYS A 405 -50.30 26.92 -6.02
C CYS A 405 -51.71 26.49 -6.48
N ASP A 406 -52.30 25.50 -5.83
CA ASP A 406 -53.65 24.95 -6.04
C ASP A 406 -53.92 24.43 -7.47
N HIS A 407 -52.89 23.88 -8.14
CA HIS A 407 -53.07 23.14 -9.39
C HIS A 407 -53.20 21.64 -9.16
N PHE A 408 -54.07 20.99 -9.95
CA PHE A 408 -54.46 19.60 -9.81
C PHE A 408 -53.83 18.71 -10.88
N PHE A 409 -53.38 17.53 -10.47
CA PHE A 409 -52.77 16.55 -11.36
C PHE A 409 -53.09 15.14 -10.88
N HIS A 410 -53.02 14.13 -11.77
CA HIS A 410 -52.99 12.75 -11.32
C HIS A 410 -51.72 12.48 -10.50
N SER A 411 -51.85 11.66 -9.46
CA SER A 411 -50.74 11.31 -8.56
C SER A 411 -49.52 10.78 -9.32
N ILE A 412 -49.75 9.86 -10.27
CA ILE A 412 -48.70 9.27 -11.11
C ILE A 412 -48.03 10.33 -12.01
N CYS A 413 -48.82 11.25 -12.58
CA CYS A 413 -48.32 12.27 -13.50
C CYS A 413 -47.44 13.29 -12.78
N LEU A 414 -47.90 13.84 -11.65
CA LEU A 414 -47.12 14.81 -10.89
C LEU A 414 -45.89 14.17 -10.25
N GLN A 415 -45.98 12.92 -9.78
CA GLN A 415 -44.84 12.21 -9.22
C GLN A 415 -43.72 12.03 -10.25
N ARG A 416 -44.06 11.58 -11.47
CA ARG A 416 -43.08 11.47 -12.58
C ARG A 416 -42.51 12.82 -12.98
N TRP A 417 -43.31 13.89 -12.91
CA TRP A 417 -42.85 15.24 -13.21
C TRP A 417 -41.85 15.76 -12.16
N MET A 418 -42.16 15.57 -10.87
CA MET A 418 -41.27 15.95 -9.76
C MET A 418 -39.94 15.19 -9.78
N ASP A 419 -39.90 13.97 -10.32
CA ASP A 419 -38.66 13.23 -10.57
C ASP A 419 -37.75 13.91 -11.62
N ILE A 420 -38.31 14.76 -12.50
CA ILE A 420 -37.58 15.50 -13.55
C ILE A 420 -37.29 16.93 -13.11
N LYS A 421 -38.32 17.66 -12.63
CA LYS A 421 -38.23 19.08 -12.27
C LYS A 421 -39.15 19.43 -11.12
N MET A 422 -38.61 20.05 -10.07
CA MET A 422 -39.35 20.51 -8.88
C MET A 422 -40.04 21.86 -9.10
N GLU A 423 -40.83 21.97 -10.17
CA GLU A 423 -41.63 23.14 -10.53
C GLU A 423 -43.04 22.73 -10.97
N CYS A 424 -44.04 23.55 -10.66
CA CYS A 424 -45.42 23.30 -11.08
C CYS A 424 -45.53 23.29 -12.63
N PRO A 425 -46.10 22.25 -13.27
CA PRO A 425 -46.26 22.19 -14.72
C PRO A 425 -47.08 23.36 -15.29
N THR A 426 -48.06 23.86 -14.54
CA THR A 426 -48.96 24.93 -15.00
C THR A 426 -48.35 26.32 -14.83
N CYS A 427 -47.82 26.64 -13.65
CA CYS A 427 -47.40 28.01 -13.31
C CYS A 427 -45.90 28.18 -13.02
N ARG A 428 -45.11 27.10 -13.12
CA ARG A 428 -43.64 27.08 -12.93
C ARG A 428 -43.14 27.57 -11.57
N ARG A 429 -44.02 27.70 -10.56
CA ARG A 429 -43.59 27.98 -9.18
C ARG A 429 -42.82 26.79 -8.62
N PRO A 430 -41.75 27.01 -7.83
CA PRO A 430 -40.98 25.94 -7.22
C PRO A 430 -41.86 25.13 -6.27
N LEU A 431 -41.72 23.80 -6.33
CA LEU A 431 -42.47 22.88 -5.50
C LEU A 431 -41.66 22.52 -4.24
N PRO A 432 -42.25 22.56 -3.03
CA PRO A 432 -41.60 22.10 -1.81
C PRO A 432 -41.39 20.57 -1.84
N PRO A 433 -40.36 20.03 -1.18
CA PRO A 433 -40.18 18.58 -1.10
C PRO A 433 -41.39 17.90 -0.42
N ALA A 434 -41.86 16.82 -1.05
CA ALA A 434 -42.98 15.96 -0.59
C ALA A 434 -42.60 15.04 0.58
#